data_AF-A0A7S1F6X6-F1
#
_entry.id   AF-A0A7S1F6X6-F1
#
_cell.length_a   1.000
_cell.length_b   1.000
_cell.length_c   1.000
_cell.angle_alpha   90.00
_cell.angle_beta   90.00
_cell.angle_gamma   90.00
#
_symmetry.space_group_name_H-M   'P 1'
#
loop_
_entity.id
_entity.type
_entity.pdbx_description
1 polymer ?
#
loop_
_entity_poly.entity_id
_entity_poly.type
_entity_poly.pdbx_seq_one_letter_code
_entity_poly.pdbx_strand_id
1 'polypeptide(L)'
;VTQQLLANGLFLVTGSALYSIMQFMLHLVVGSGEQEFNYTLYMLYLVVCVVSKDLLKAVGFFVDSGKQGTGMFCYYIAEFAAAFFHYSFYRAMFDKVTSWRLFSALQALHLSFEWVHCPLRATDWYFLRVRSLVDRAPPRMRNVLLVGLLTGQPQVTAHEWRCFVGLDTVVRIYALADVLLTYPLTVYWLHVGYSGYGYRIFKAMTPEHMKLQLGQIAVMFVTEVINVALMDLWFKKRLGPVGCVGRFAGLLKSHLFYLFLTGCCSTLGTAIYAGLVSDEFCSILDPWEVTSLKHLDAGHICFITFTAVLFVGSGVILCIAR
;
A
#
# COMPACT_ATOMS: atom_id res chain seq x y z
N VAL A 1 -4.07 22.25 -20.10
CA VAL A 1 -3.89 20.90 -20.67
C VAL A 1 -2.45 20.42 -20.50
N THR A 2 -1.43 21.12 -21.01
CA THR A 2 -0.01 20.71 -20.92
C THR A 2 0.50 20.50 -19.49
N GLN A 3 0.19 21.40 -18.55
CA GLN A 3 0.58 21.25 -17.14
C GLN A 3 -0.03 20.01 -16.47
N GLN A 4 -1.29 19.69 -16.77
CA GLN A 4 -1.96 18.51 -16.23
C GLN A 4 -1.35 17.21 -16.78
N LEU A 5 -1.01 17.18 -18.08
CA LEU A 5 -0.33 16.04 -18.70
C LEU A 5 1.06 15.82 -18.10
N LEU A 6 1.82 16.89 -17.87
CA LEU A 6 3.12 16.82 -17.21
C LEU A 6 2.99 16.31 -15.76
N ALA A 7 1.99 16.79 -15.01
CA ALA A 7 1.74 16.34 -13.65
C ALA A 7 1.33 14.86 -13.59
N ASN A 8 0.46 14.41 -14.49
CA ASN A 8 0.06 13.01 -14.61
C ASN A 8 1.26 12.13 -15.00
N GLY A 9 2.09 12.57 -15.95
CA GLY A 9 3.32 11.87 -16.32
C GLY A 9 4.29 11.75 -15.15
N LEU A 10 4.48 12.83 -14.38
CA LEU A 10 5.30 12.83 -13.17
C LEU A 10 4.76 11.86 -12.11
N PHE A 11 3.44 11.82 -11.92
CA PHE A 11 2.79 10.89 -11.01
C PHE A 11 3.06 9.43 -11.39
N LEU A 12 2.89 9.08 -12.66
CA LEU A 12 3.16 7.73 -13.16
C LEU A 12 4.64 7.35 -13.00
N VAL A 13 5.56 8.23 -13.38
CA VAL A 13 7.01 7.99 -13.23
C VAL A 13 7.38 7.82 -11.76
N THR A 14 6.85 8.65 -10.86
CA THR A 14 7.13 8.57 -9.43
C THR A 14 6.56 7.27 -8.82
N GLY A 15 5.34 6.89 -9.21
CA GLY A 15 4.73 5.63 -8.78
C GLY A 15 5.52 4.41 -9.26
N SER A 16 5.92 4.37 -10.53
CA SER A 16 6.77 3.29 -11.08
C SER A 16 8.14 3.22 -10.41
N ALA A 17 8.78 4.37 -10.16
CA ALA A 17 10.06 4.42 -9.46
C ALA A 17 9.94 3.90 -8.02
N LEU A 18 8.86 4.25 -7.32
CA LEU A 18 8.57 3.75 -5.98
C LEU A 18 8.39 2.23 -5.99
N TYR A 19 7.63 1.70 -6.95
CA TYR A 19 7.50 0.26 -7.14
C TYR A 19 8.86 -0.43 -7.36
N SER A 20 9.69 0.10 -8.26
CA SER A 20 11.03 -0.45 -8.52
C SER A 20 11.94 -0.41 -7.30
N ILE A 21 11.94 0.70 -6.54
CA ILE A 21 12.70 0.81 -5.29
C ILE A 21 12.23 -0.23 -4.28
N MET A 22 10.92 -0.46 -4.19
CA MET A 22 10.37 -1.43 -3.25
C MET A 22 10.69 -2.87 -3.62
N GLN A 23 10.67 -3.22 -4.91
CA GLN A 23 11.14 -4.54 -5.37
C GLN A 23 12.64 -4.73 -5.09
N PHE A 24 13.45 -3.72 -5.38
CA PHE A 24 14.88 -3.74 -5.07
C PHE A 24 15.14 -3.91 -3.57
N MET A 25 14.44 -3.15 -2.72
CA MET A 25 14.55 -3.29 -1.26
C MET A 25 14.06 -4.65 -0.78
N LEU A 26 13.03 -5.24 -1.40
CA LEU A 26 12.53 -6.56 -1.02
C LEU A 26 13.62 -7.60 -1.26
N HIS A 27 14.23 -7.56 -2.44
CA HIS A 27 15.34 -8.41 -2.81
C HIS A 27 16.52 -8.27 -1.82
N LEU A 28 16.85 -7.04 -1.42
CA LEU A 28 17.93 -6.78 -0.46
C LEU A 28 17.61 -7.21 0.99
N VAL A 29 16.39 -6.98 1.46
CA VAL A 29 15.98 -7.28 2.85
C VAL A 29 15.81 -8.78 3.08
N VAL A 30 15.24 -9.46 2.09
CA VAL A 30 14.97 -10.90 2.14
C VAL A 30 16.20 -11.73 1.74
N GLY A 31 17.07 -11.20 0.87
CA GLY A 31 18.21 -11.93 0.31
C GLY A 31 17.79 -13.05 -0.64
N SER A 32 18.76 -13.68 -1.30
CA SER A 32 18.57 -14.94 -2.03
C SER A 32 19.11 -16.11 -1.20
N GLY A 33 18.23 -16.97 -0.68
CA GLY A 33 18.60 -18.23 -0.02
C GLY A 33 18.67 -18.20 1.51
N GLU A 34 19.75 -18.75 2.08
CA GLU A 34 19.93 -19.01 3.53
C GLU A 34 20.37 -17.79 4.36
N GLN A 35 20.39 -16.59 3.79
CA GLN A 35 20.86 -15.41 4.52
C GLN A 35 19.90 -15.02 5.66
N GLU A 36 20.50 -14.70 6.82
CA GLU A 36 19.76 -14.16 7.96
C GLU A 36 19.11 -12.82 7.62
N PHE A 37 17.90 -12.60 8.16
CA PHE A 37 17.13 -11.37 7.97
C PHE A 37 17.93 -10.12 8.35
N ASN A 38 18.06 -9.17 7.43
CA ASN A 38 18.86 -7.97 7.64
C ASN A 38 18.03 -6.82 8.25
N TYR A 39 18.05 -6.71 9.58
CA TYR A 39 17.34 -5.66 10.32
C TYR A 39 17.73 -4.23 9.91
N THR A 40 18.98 -3.99 9.55
CA THR A 40 19.46 -2.66 9.13
C THR A 40 18.81 -2.24 7.82
N LEU A 41 18.75 -3.15 6.85
CA LEU A 41 18.09 -2.91 5.58
C LEU A 41 16.57 -2.75 5.76
N TYR A 42 15.96 -3.49 6.69
CA TYR A 42 14.54 -3.31 7.01
C TYR A 42 14.25 -1.92 7.60
N MET A 43 15.10 -1.43 8.52
CA MET A 43 14.94 -0.08 9.07
C MET A 43 15.15 0.99 8.00
N LEU A 44 16.12 0.80 7.09
CA LEU A 44 16.31 1.67 5.94
C LEU A 44 15.08 1.67 5.02
N TYR A 45 14.49 0.51 4.77
CA TYR A 45 13.26 0.36 4.01
C TYR A 45 12.11 1.17 4.63
N LEU A 46 11.91 1.11 5.95
CA LEU A 46 10.87 1.90 6.62
C LEU A 46 11.05 3.40 6.37
N VAL A 47 12.28 3.91 6.49
CA VAL A 47 12.59 5.33 6.21
C VAL A 47 12.29 5.67 4.75
N VAL A 48 12.72 4.83 3.81
CA VAL A 48 12.47 5.03 2.38
C VAL A 48 10.97 5.01 2.09
N CYS A 49 10.19 4.13 2.71
CA CYS A 49 8.73 4.12 2.58
C CYS A 49 8.09 5.42 3.06
N VAL A 50 8.52 5.96 4.21
CA VAL A 50 8.00 7.25 4.71
C VAL A 50 8.25 8.36 3.70
N VAL A 51 9.51 8.50 3.26
CA VAL A 51 9.92 9.56 2.35
C VAL A 51 9.22 9.42 1.00
N SER A 52 9.17 8.20 0.45
CA SER A 52 8.59 7.94 -0.86
C SER A 52 7.07 8.17 -0.87
N LYS A 53 6.39 7.79 0.23
CA LYS A 53 4.97 8.10 0.43
C LYS A 53 4.74 9.62 0.40
N ASP A 54 5.47 10.38 1.22
CA ASP A 54 5.27 11.83 1.31
C ASP A 54 5.60 12.55 -0.02
N LEU A 55 6.62 12.06 -0.76
CA LEU A 55 6.92 12.52 -2.12
C LEU A 55 5.79 12.23 -3.10
N LEU A 56 5.27 11.00 -3.14
CA LEU A 56 4.18 10.63 -4.03
C LEU A 56 2.92 11.46 -3.74
N LYS A 57 2.64 11.73 -2.47
CA LYS A 57 1.53 12.59 -2.04
C LYS A 57 1.71 14.04 -2.42
N ALA A 58 2.94 14.57 -2.31
CA ALA A 58 3.26 15.90 -2.79
C ALA A 58 3.01 16.01 -4.30
N VAL A 59 3.43 15.02 -5.10
CA VAL A 59 3.13 14.95 -6.53
C VAL A 59 1.63 14.87 -6.78
N GLY A 60 0.91 14.01 -6.07
CA GLY A 60 -0.56 13.93 -6.16
C GLY A 60 -1.26 15.26 -5.85
N PHE A 61 -0.79 15.99 -4.84
CA PHE A 61 -1.29 17.33 -4.50
C PHE A 61 -1.03 18.35 -5.63
N PHE A 62 0.13 18.29 -6.29
CA PHE A 62 0.42 19.14 -7.45
C PHE A 62 -0.48 18.79 -8.65
N VAL A 63 -0.78 17.51 -8.88
CA VAL A 63 -1.73 17.07 -9.92
C VAL A 63 -3.13 17.60 -9.65
N ASP A 64 -3.54 17.61 -8.38
CA ASP A 64 -4.81 18.19 -7.95
C ASP A 64 -4.84 19.73 -8.12
N SER A 65 -3.72 20.36 -8.51
CA SER A 65 -3.56 21.83 -8.60
C SER A 65 -3.97 22.54 -7.30
N GLY A 66 -3.81 21.86 -6.16
CA GLY A 66 -4.28 22.34 -4.86
C GLY A 66 -5.82 22.42 -4.70
N LYS A 67 -6.60 21.99 -5.69
CA LYS A 67 -8.07 21.95 -5.60
C LYS A 67 -8.50 20.74 -4.77
N GLN A 68 -8.75 20.98 -3.48
CA GLN A 68 -9.44 20.00 -2.65
C GLN A 68 -10.95 20.11 -2.89
N GLY A 69 -11.61 19.04 -3.34
CA GLY A 69 -13.08 18.96 -3.40
C GLY A 69 -13.66 18.55 -4.75
N THR A 70 -12.84 18.39 -5.80
CA THR A 70 -13.31 18.27 -7.19
C THR A 70 -13.63 16.85 -7.67
N GLY A 71 -13.72 15.87 -6.76
CA GLY A 71 -14.22 14.51 -7.07
C GLY A 71 -13.16 13.49 -7.51
N MET A 72 -12.01 13.91 -8.03
CA MET A 72 -10.79 13.10 -8.18
C MET A 72 -9.69 13.74 -7.35
N PHE A 73 -9.06 12.95 -6.47
CA PHE A 73 -8.04 13.39 -5.53
C PHE A 73 -6.79 12.53 -5.72
N CYS A 74 -5.91 12.94 -6.62
CA CYS A 74 -4.62 12.28 -6.86
C CYS A 74 -3.78 12.20 -5.58
N TYR A 75 -3.97 13.11 -4.64
CA TYR A 75 -3.43 13.01 -3.29
C TYR A 75 -3.81 11.71 -2.55
N TYR A 76 -5.10 11.35 -2.51
CA TYR A 76 -5.55 10.14 -1.81
C TYR A 76 -5.21 8.88 -2.62
N ILE A 77 -5.14 8.99 -3.95
CA ILE A 77 -4.62 7.91 -4.79
C ILE A 77 -3.14 7.65 -4.49
N ALA A 78 -2.33 8.69 -4.30
CA ALA A 78 -0.94 8.56 -3.88
C ALA A 78 -0.83 7.86 -2.51
N GLU A 79 -1.64 8.27 -1.53
CA GLU A 79 -1.65 7.59 -0.22
C GLU A 79 -2.05 6.12 -0.36
N PHE A 80 -3.08 5.83 -1.16
CA PHE A 80 -3.50 4.46 -1.44
C PHE A 80 -2.36 3.65 -2.05
N ALA A 81 -1.74 4.14 -3.14
CA ALA A 81 -0.69 3.41 -3.83
C ALA A 81 0.53 3.16 -2.92
N ALA A 82 0.97 4.18 -2.17
CA ALA A 82 2.08 4.04 -1.24
C ALA A 82 1.76 3.05 -0.10
N ALA A 83 0.55 3.09 0.44
CA ALA A 83 0.09 2.15 1.46
C ALA A 83 -0.02 0.73 0.89
N PHE A 84 -0.58 0.58 -0.31
CA PHE A 84 -0.71 -0.68 -1.02
C PHE A 84 0.65 -1.35 -1.19
N PHE A 85 1.62 -0.65 -1.78
CA PHE A 85 2.96 -1.20 -1.94
C PHE A 85 3.59 -1.55 -0.58
N HIS A 86 3.43 -0.72 0.45
CA HIS A 86 3.93 -1.02 1.80
C HIS A 86 3.37 -2.33 2.34
N TYR A 87 2.05 -2.51 2.29
CA TYR A 87 1.41 -3.75 2.77
C TYR A 87 1.80 -4.95 1.92
N SER A 88 1.91 -4.81 0.59
CA SER A 88 2.34 -5.91 -0.28
C SER A 88 3.79 -6.34 -0.02
N PHE A 89 4.72 -5.39 0.12
CA PHE A 89 6.09 -5.68 0.54
C PHE A 89 6.11 -6.41 1.87
N TYR A 90 5.32 -5.91 2.82
CA TYR A 90 5.25 -6.46 4.16
C TYR A 90 4.78 -7.92 4.13
N ARG A 91 3.77 -8.26 3.33
CA ARG A 91 3.34 -9.65 3.12
C ARG A 91 4.40 -10.52 2.46
N ALA A 92 4.98 -10.05 1.35
CA ALA A 92 6.02 -10.79 0.64
C ALA A 92 7.23 -11.09 1.52
N MET A 93 7.55 -10.20 2.46
CA MET A 93 8.57 -10.43 3.47
C MET A 93 8.20 -11.57 4.44
N PHE A 94 6.94 -11.70 4.88
CA PHE A 94 6.53 -12.79 5.79
C PHE A 94 6.55 -14.16 5.16
N ASP A 95 6.31 -14.26 3.86
CA ASP A 95 6.41 -15.55 3.16
C ASP A 95 7.79 -16.19 3.34
N LYS A 96 8.80 -15.38 3.66
CA LYS A 96 10.19 -15.78 3.84
C LYS A 96 10.56 -15.97 5.32
N VAL A 97 9.67 -15.62 6.26
CA VAL A 97 9.90 -15.72 7.71
C VAL A 97 9.43 -17.07 8.25
N THR A 98 10.37 -17.97 8.52
CA THR A 98 10.08 -19.31 9.07
C THR A 98 9.97 -19.36 10.60
N SER A 99 10.37 -18.30 11.30
CA SER A 99 10.41 -18.25 12.77
C SER A 99 9.25 -17.43 13.34
N TRP A 100 8.46 -18.03 14.24
CA TRP A 100 7.41 -17.32 14.98
C TRP A 100 7.94 -16.13 15.78
N ARG A 101 9.15 -16.22 16.34
CA ARG A 101 9.75 -15.11 17.10
C ARG A 101 10.02 -13.90 16.21
N LEU A 102 10.64 -14.14 15.05
CA LEU A 102 10.91 -13.10 14.07
C LEU A 102 9.60 -12.54 13.52
N PHE A 103 8.64 -13.40 13.19
CA PHE A 103 7.30 -13.01 12.76
C PHE A 103 6.64 -12.06 13.77
N SER A 104 6.61 -12.42 15.06
CA SER A 104 6.00 -11.60 16.10
C SER A 104 6.70 -10.25 16.28
N ALA A 105 8.02 -10.21 16.17
CA ALA A 105 8.78 -8.96 16.26
C ALA A 105 8.48 -8.02 15.09
N LEU A 106 8.46 -8.55 13.85
CA LEU A 106 8.12 -7.78 12.66
C LEU A 106 6.65 -7.32 12.69
N GLN A 107 5.73 -8.18 13.16
CA GLN A 107 4.33 -7.82 13.39
C GLN A 107 4.17 -6.70 14.40
N ALA A 108 4.83 -6.77 15.55
CA ALA A 108 4.79 -5.70 16.52
C ALA A 108 5.35 -4.38 15.96
N LEU A 109 6.44 -4.46 15.19
CA LEU A 109 7.07 -3.29 14.58
C LEU A 109 6.18 -2.64 13.52
N HIS A 110 5.52 -3.43 12.68
CA HIS A 110 4.55 -2.94 11.69
C HIS A 110 3.34 -2.26 12.33
N LEU A 111 2.74 -2.89 13.33
CA LEU A 111 1.62 -2.28 14.04
C LEU A 111 2.06 -0.98 14.70
N SER A 112 3.26 -0.95 15.32
CA SER A 112 3.83 0.27 15.90
C SER A 112 4.06 1.36 14.85
N PHE A 113 4.53 0.98 13.65
CA PHE A 113 4.72 1.88 12.52
C PHE A 113 3.39 2.52 12.08
N GLU A 114 2.30 1.75 12.00
CA GLU A 114 0.96 2.29 11.74
C GLU A 114 0.51 3.29 12.83
N TRP A 115 0.76 2.99 14.11
CA TRP A 115 0.44 3.92 15.20
C TRP A 115 1.21 5.23 15.10
N VAL A 116 2.47 5.19 14.69
CA VAL A 116 3.30 6.38 14.44
C VAL A 116 2.75 7.17 13.26
N HIS A 117 2.39 6.51 12.16
CA HIS A 117 1.93 7.18 10.94
C HIS A 117 0.52 7.76 11.01
N CYS A 118 -0.35 7.15 11.81
CA CYS A 118 -1.76 7.48 11.87
C CYS A 118 -2.09 8.21 13.19
N PRO A 119 -2.38 7.54 14.34
CA PRO A 119 -2.66 8.18 15.62
C PRO A 119 -1.65 9.24 16.09
N LEU A 120 -0.34 8.93 16.13
CA LEU A 120 0.66 9.87 16.66
C LEU A 120 0.73 11.13 15.80
N ARG A 121 0.71 10.96 14.47
CA ARG A 121 0.66 12.06 13.49
C ARG A 121 -0.58 12.94 13.67
N ALA A 122 -1.70 12.36 14.10
CA ALA A 122 -2.94 13.06 14.43
C ALA A 122 -2.94 13.69 15.83
N THR A 123 -1.81 13.81 16.53
CA THR A 123 -1.77 14.54 17.82
C THR A 123 -1.50 16.03 17.62
N ASP A 124 -2.02 16.85 18.52
CA ASP A 124 -1.75 18.30 18.54
C ASP A 124 -0.25 18.57 18.74
N TRP A 125 0.40 17.76 19.57
CA TRP A 125 1.85 17.81 19.78
C TRP A 125 2.61 17.65 18.45
N TYR A 126 2.29 16.61 17.67
CA TYR A 126 2.94 16.38 16.38
C TYR A 126 2.70 17.54 15.43
N PHE A 127 1.45 17.98 15.31
CA PHE A 127 1.07 19.09 14.44
C PHE A 127 1.81 20.39 14.79
N LEU A 128 1.82 20.78 16.08
CA LEU A 128 2.50 21.99 16.54
C LEU A 128 4.02 21.92 16.33
N ARG A 129 4.62 20.74 16.51
CA ARG A 129 6.04 20.52 16.24
C ARG A 129 6.37 20.69 14.76
N VAL A 130 5.62 20.03 13.88
CA VAL A 130 5.81 20.15 12.42
C VAL A 130 5.58 21.59 11.96
N ARG A 131 4.53 22.25 12.45
CA ARG A 131 4.26 23.66 12.13
C ARG A 131 5.39 24.58 12.59
N SER A 132 5.89 24.39 13.81
CA SER A 132 7.05 25.14 14.30
C SER A 132 8.31 24.91 13.46
N LEU A 133 8.53 23.72 12.90
CA LEU A 133 9.66 23.46 12.01
C LEU A 133 9.49 24.21 10.68
N VAL A 134 8.28 24.15 10.12
CA VAL A 134 7.93 24.83 8.87
C VAL A 134 8.06 26.35 9.00
N ASP A 135 7.57 26.94 10.10
CA ASP A 135 7.60 28.38 10.33
C ASP A 135 9.02 28.92 10.58
N ARG A 136 9.93 28.08 11.07
CA ARG A 136 11.36 28.42 11.26
C ARG A 136 12.22 28.16 10.02
N ALA A 137 11.69 27.52 8.99
CA ALA A 137 12.45 27.15 7.81
C ALA A 137 12.74 28.38 6.90
N PRO A 138 13.87 28.38 6.17
CA PRO A 138 14.16 29.41 5.17
C PRO A 138 13.03 29.53 4.13
N PRO A 139 12.77 30.72 3.56
CA PRO A 139 11.63 30.94 2.66
C PRO A 139 11.52 29.94 1.49
N ARG A 140 12.67 29.52 0.93
CA ARG A 140 12.72 28.52 -0.16
C ARG A 140 12.31 27.11 0.30
N MET A 141 12.68 26.73 1.52
CA MET A 141 12.35 25.41 2.09
C MET A 141 10.95 25.37 2.68
N ARG A 142 10.43 26.50 3.15
CA ARG A 142 9.11 26.60 3.78
C ARG A 142 8.01 26.04 2.88
N ASN A 143 8.01 26.38 1.60
CA ASN A 143 7.02 25.87 0.64
C ASN A 143 7.13 24.35 0.45
N VAL A 144 8.35 23.82 0.39
CA VAL A 144 8.59 22.38 0.24
C VAL A 144 8.13 21.64 1.49
N LEU A 145 8.46 22.13 2.69
CA LEU A 145 8.05 21.54 3.95
C LEU A 145 6.55 21.67 4.19
N LEU A 146 5.93 22.79 3.78
CA LEU A 146 4.48 22.96 3.81
C LEU A 146 3.78 21.91 2.97
N VAL A 147 4.24 21.69 1.73
CA VAL A 147 3.63 20.68 0.85
C VAL A 147 3.92 19.26 1.34
N GLY A 148 5.17 18.95 1.68
CA GLY A 148 5.58 17.60 2.08
C GLY A 148 5.03 17.15 3.44
N LEU A 149 5.03 18.04 4.45
CA LEU A 149 4.67 17.66 5.82
C LEU A 149 3.23 18.04 6.20
N LEU A 150 2.72 19.16 5.68
CA LEU A 150 1.41 19.73 6.03
C LEU A 150 0.46 19.83 4.83
N THR A 151 0.83 19.29 3.67
CA THR A 151 -0.02 19.26 2.46
C THR A 151 -0.54 20.61 1.99
N GLY A 152 0.30 21.63 2.12
CA GLY A 152 0.17 22.90 1.40
C GLY A 152 -0.92 23.87 1.90
N GLN A 153 -1.57 23.61 3.03
CA GLN A 153 -2.61 24.49 3.55
C GLN A 153 -2.07 25.39 4.69
N PRO A 154 -1.82 26.69 4.44
CA PRO A 154 -1.14 27.58 5.40
C PRO A 154 -1.96 27.97 6.64
N GLN A 155 -3.25 27.62 6.70
CA GLN A 155 -4.16 28.04 7.78
C GLN A 155 -4.89 26.89 8.48
N VAL A 156 -4.41 25.65 8.33
CA VAL A 156 -5.02 24.48 8.96
C VAL A 156 -4.95 24.59 10.48
N THR A 157 -6.08 24.38 11.15
CA THR A 157 -6.16 24.20 12.60
C THR A 157 -5.76 22.77 12.98
N ALA A 158 -5.37 22.55 14.24
CA ALA A 158 -5.04 21.19 14.70
C ALA A 158 -6.22 20.22 14.52
N HIS A 159 -7.46 20.70 14.65
CA HIS A 159 -8.65 19.88 14.42
C HIS A 159 -8.82 19.46 12.96
N GLU A 160 -8.64 20.40 12.01
CA GLU A 160 -8.69 20.10 10.57
C GLU A 160 -7.57 19.15 10.15
N TRP A 161 -6.37 19.33 10.70
CA TRP A 161 -5.25 18.40 10.50
C TRP A 161 -5.61 16.98 10.95
N ARG A 162 -6.23 16.84 12.12
CA ARG A 162 -6.69 15.53 12.60
C ARG A 162 -7.74 14.91 11.70
N CYS A 163 -8.67 15.70 11.18
CA CYS A 163 -9.67 15.22 10.22
C CYS A 163 -8.99 14.71 8.94
N PHE A 164 -7.98 15.43 8.47
CA PHE A 164 -7.21 15.07 7.29
C PHE A 164 -6.39 13.78 7.49
N VAL A 165 -5.68 13.65 8.62
CA VAL A 165 -4.97 12.40 8.96
C VAL A 165 -5.96 11.24 9.15
N GLY A 166 -7.18 11.49 9.63
CA GLY A 166 -8.25 10.49 9.68
C GLY A 166 -8.66 9.99 8.29
N LEU A 167 -8.67 10.86 7.27
CA LEU A 167 -8.92 10.48 5.88
C LEU A 167 -7.74 9.69 5.28
N ASP A 168 -6.50 10.11 5.54
CA ASP A 168 -5.31 9.33 5.20
C ASP A 168 -5.41 7.92 5.79
N THR A 169 -5.72 7.83 7.08
CA THR A 169 -5.80 6.55 7.82
C THR A 169 -6.81 5.61 7.17
N VAL A 170 -7.97 6.10 6.74
CA VAL A 170 -8.97 5.21 6.16
C VAL A 170 -8.66 4.76 4.74
N VAL A 171 -7.97 5.59 3.96
CA VAL A 171 -7.43 5.17 2.66
C VAL A 171 -6.39 4.06 2.84
N ARG A 172 -5.55 4.15 3.87
CA ARG A 172 -4.61 3.07 4.25
C ARG A 172 -5.34 1.80 4.67
N ILE A 173 -6.37 1.91 5.51
CA ILE A 173 -7.20 0.76 5.92
C ILE A 173 -7.81 0.07 4.69
N TYR A 174 -8.23 0.85 3.69
CA TYR A 174 -8.76 0.31 2.45
C TYR A 174 -7.67 -0.43 1.64
N ALA A 175 -6.48 0.13 1.50
CA ALA A 175 -5.34 -0.57 0.88
C ALA A 175 -4.95 -1.85 1.62
N LEU A 176 -4.94 -1.81 2.96
CA LEU A 176 -4.69 -2.98 3.80
C LEU A 176 -5.73 -4.07 3.57
N ALA A 177 -7.02 -3.71 3.55
CA ALA A 177 -8.11 -4.64 3.29
C ALA A 177 -8.00 -5.27 1.89
N ASP A 178 -7.64 -4.48 0.89
CA ASP A 178 -7.44 -4.97 -0.48
C ASP A 178 -6.29 -5.97 -0.56
N VAL A 179 -5.12 -5.65 0.01
CA VAL A 179 -3.99 -6.60 0.07
C VAL A 179 -4.36 -7.86 0.85
N LEU A 180 -5.06 -7.73 1.98
CA LEU A 180 -5.51 -8.86 2.80
C LEU A 180 -6.44 -9.82 2.05
N LEU A 181 -7.32 -9.28 1.20
CA LEU A 181 -8.28 -10.09 0.44
C LEU A 181 -7.64 -10.69 -0.81
N THR A 182 -6.82 -9.92 -1.51
CA THR A 182 -6.22 -10.34 -2.78
C THR A 182 -5.04 -11.29 -2.58
N TYR A 183 -4.24 -11.11 -1.52
CA TYR A 183 -3.03 -11.91 -1.30
C TYR A 183 -3.26 -13.40 -1.16
N PRO A 184 -4.14 -13.89 -0.25
CA PRO A 184 -4.36 -15.32 -0.09
C PRO A 184 -4.98 -15.94 -1.35
N LEU A 185 -5.88 -15.21 -2.02
CA LEU A 185 -6.50 -15.66 -3.27
C LEU A 185 -5.47 -15.81 -4.38
N THR A 186 -4.53 -14.88 -4.50
CA THR A 186 -3.45 -15.00 -5.49
C THR A 186 -2.49 -16.12 -5.16
N VAL A 187 -2.07 -16.27 -3.90
CA VAL A 187 -1.22 -17.40 -3.47
C VAL A 187 -1.92 -18.74 -3.77
N TYR A 188 -3.19 -18.85 -3.43
CA TYR A 188 -4.00 -20.03 -3.74
C TYR A 188 -4.12 -20.27 -5.25
N TRP A 189 -4.39 -19.23 -6.03
CA TRP A 189 -4.47 -19.31 -7.49
C TRP A 189 -3.15 -19.72 -8.12
N LEU A 190 -2.01 -19.21 -7.65
CA LEU A 190 -0.69 -19.63 -8.12
C LEU A 190 -0.40 -21.09 -7.77
N HIS A 191 -0.88 -21.56 -6.63
CA HIS A 191 -0.72 -22.94 -6.19
C HIS A 191 -1.59 -23.94 -6.98
N VAL A 192 -2.83 -23.55 -7.31
CA VAL A 192 -3.85 -24.45 -7.89
C VAL A 192 -4.08 -24.22 -9.39
N GLY A 193 -3.90 -23.00 -9.88
CA GLY A 193 -4.63 -22.47 -11.03
C GLY A 193 -3.83 -22.11 -12.29
N TYR A 194 -2.49 -22.19 -12.33
CA TYR A 194 -1.79 -21.82 -13.59
C TYR A 194 -0.47 -22.58 -13.86
N SER A 195 -0.59 -23.58 -14.74
CA SER A 195 0.48 -24.40 -15.35
C SER A 195 1.33 -25.21 -14.36
N GLY A 196 1.78 -26.39 -14.79
CA GLY A 196 2.71 -27.23 -14.01
C GLY A 196 4.06 -26.56 -13.69
N TYR A 197 4.28 -25.29 -14.07
CA TYR A 197 5.47 -24.49 -13.79
C TYR A 197 5.35 -23.68 -12.48
N GLY A 198 4.22 -22.99 -12.24
CA GLY A 198 3.94 -22.38 -10.93
C GLY A 198 3.86 -23.43 -9.82
N TYR A 199 3.33 -24.61 -10.18
CA TYR A 199 3.40 -25.81 -9.35
C TYR A 199 4.85 -26.23 -9.03
N ARG A 200 5.85 -26.10 -9.93
CA ARG A 200 7.23 -26.51 -9.62
C ARG A 200 7.91 -25.59 -8.61
N ILE A 201 7.67 -24.29 -8.68
CA ILE A 201 8.19 -23.31 -7.72
C ILE A 201 7.53 -23.53 -6.35
N PHE A 202 6.21 -23.69 -6.30
CA PHE A 202 5.48 -23.92 -5.05
C PHE A 202 5.55 -25.36 -4.51
N LYS A 203 5.91 -26.36 -5.32
CA LYS A 203 6.13 -27.76 -4.87
C LYS A 203 7.36 -27.90 -3.98
N ALA A 204 8.26 -26.91 -3.97
CA ALA A 204 9.34 -26.81 -3.00
C ALA A 204 8.85 -26.46 -1.58
N MET A 205 7.61 -25.95 -1.45
CA MET A 205 7.05 -25.57 -0.16
C MET A 205 6.51 -26.81 0.56
N THR A 206 7.15 -27.20 1.66
CA THR A 206 6.72 -28.36 2.44
C THR A 206 5.34 -28.09 3.06
N PRO A 207 4.51 -29.14 3.30
CA PRO A 207 3.23 -28.98 3.98
C PRO A 207 3.33 -28.29 5.35
N GLU A 208 4.46 -28.46 6.04
CA GLU A 208 4.76 -27.79 7.31
C GLU A 208 4.95 -26.29 7.12
N HIS A 209 5.69 -25.89 6.07
CA HIS A 209 5.91 -24.49 5.75
C HIS A 209 4.58 -23.81 5.33
N MET A 210 3.75 -24.49 4.55
CA MET A 210 2.41 -24.00 4.19
C MET A 210 1.53 -23.81 5.43
N LYS A 211 1.51 -24.77 6.37
CA LYS A 211 0.78 -24.63 7.65
C LYS A 211 1.27 -23.45 8.47
N LEU A 212 2.59 -23.25 8.53
CA LEU A 212 3.21 -22.13 9.21
C LEU A 212 2.76 -20.79 8.59
N GLN A 213 2.88 -20.65 7.27
CA GLN A 213 2.48 -19.43 6.56
C GLN A 213 0.99 -19.12 6.74
N LEU A 214 0.10 -20.12 6.62
CA LEU A 214 -1.33 -19.94 6.87
C LEU A 214 -1.60 -19.48 8.30
N GLY A 215 -0.90 -20.05 9.29
CA GLY A 215 -0.98 -19.63 10.68
C GLY A 215 -0.55 -18.17 10.87
N GLN A 216 0.57 -17.79 10.27
CA GLN A 216 1.09 -16.41 10.32
C GLN A 216 0.13 -15.42 9.64
N ILE A 217 -0.42 -15.75 8.46
CA ILE A 217 -1.42 -14.94 7.76
C ILE A 217 -2.67 -14.74 8.63
N ALA A 218 -3.15 -15.80 9.30
CA ALA A 218 -4.31 -15.72 10.18
C ALA A 218 -4.06 -14.80 11.40
N VAL A 219 -2.90 -14.94 12.06
CA VAL A 219 -2.52 -14.05 13.17
C VAL A 219 -2.37 -12.60 12.70
N MET A 220 -1.77 -12.39 11.53
CA MET A 220 -1.60 -11.07 10.94
C MET A 220 -2.95 -10.41 10.68
N PHE A 221 -3.88 -11.11 10.02
CA PHE A 221 -5.25 -10.65 9.78
C PHE A 221 -5.96 -10.24 11.08
N VAL A 222 -5.96 -11.11 12.09
CA VAL A 222 -6.64 -10.83 13.37
C VAL A 222 -6.03 -9.61 14.06
N THR A 223 -4.70 -9.56 14.15
CA THR A 223 -4.02 -8.46 14.84
C THR A 223 -4.19 -7.12 14.13
N GLU A 224 -4.24 -7.10 12.80
CA GLU A 224 -4.52 -5.91 12.00
C GLU A 224 -5.96 -5.45 12.11
N VAL A 225 -6.94 -6.36 12.09
CA VAL A 225 -8.36 -6.02 12.31
C VAL A 225 -8.54 -5.39 13.69
N ILE A 226 -7.93 -5.97 14.73
CA ILE A 226 -7.92 -5.38 16.08
C ILE A 226 -7.25 -4.01 16.05
N ASN A 227 -6.11 -3.87 15.38
CA ASN A 227 -5.39 -2.61 15.28
C ASN A 227 -6.22 -1.50 14.62
N VAL A 228 -6.90 -1.82 13.52
CA VAL A 228 -7.83 -0.91 12.83
C VAL A 228 -8.98 -0.49 13.75
N ALA A 229 -9.58 -1.42 14.47
CA ALA A 229 -10.63 -1.12 15.44
C ALA A 229 -10.13 -0.19 16.56
N LEU A 230 -8.93 -0.43 17.09
CA LEU A 230 -8.32 0.42 18.11
C LEU A 230 -8.00 1.83 17.59
N MET A 231 -7.48 1.94 16.36
CA MET A 231 -7.24 3.24 15.71
C MET A 231 -8.56 3.98 15.47
N ASP A 232 -9.60 3.33 14.98
CA ASP A 232 -10.91 3.97 14.79
C ASP A 232 -11.53 4.43 16.11
N LEU A 233 -11.43 3.62 17.18
CA LEU A 233 -11.85 4.03 18.52
C LEU A 233 -11.06 5.23 19.04
N TRP A 234 -9.75 5.28 18.77
CA TRP A 234 -8.91 6.43 19.11
C TRP A 234 -9.37 7.69 18.37
N PHE A 235 -9.67 7.57 17.06
CA PHE A 235 -10.18 8.69 16.27
C PHE A 235 -11.59 9.10 16.70
N LYS A 236 -12.47 8.16 17.07
CA LYS A 236 -13.81 8.44 17.60
C LYS A 236 -13.76 9.30 18.86
N LYS A 237 -12.85 8.96 19.78
CA LYS A 237 -12.64 9.73 21.02
C LYS A 237 -12.19 11.18 20.77
N ARG A 238 -11.58 11.47 19.60
CA ARG A 238 -10.96 12.78 19.30
C ARG A 238 -11.69 13.60 18.24
N LEU A 239 -12.42 12.95 17.34
CA LEU A 239 -13.11 13.57 16.20
C LEU A 239 -14.63 13.40 16.25
N GLY A 240 -15.16 12.78 17.30
CA GLY A 240 -16.58 12.51 17.47
C GLY A 240 -17.00 11.13 16.93
N PRO A 241 -18.29 10.79 16.98
CA PRO A 241 -18.80 9.42 16.82
C PRO A 241 -18.51 8.79 15.45
N VAL A 242 -18.23 9.61 14.43
CA VAL A 242 -17.97 9.15 13.06
C VAL A 242 -16.63 8.41 12.93
N GLY A 243 -15.63 8.72 13.76
CA GLY A 243 -14.31 8.10 13.67
C GLY A 243 -13.55 8.42 12.38
N CYS A 244 -12.57 7.57 12.04
CA CYS A 244 -11.90 7.63 10.72
C CYS A 244 -12.66 6.79 9.69
N VAL A 245 -13.23 5.64 10.10
CA VAL A 245 -13.96 4.74 9.19
C VAL A 245 -15.21 5.39 8.63
N GLY A 246 -16.02 6.05 9.47
CA GLY A 246 -17.24 6.72 9.00
C GLY A 246 -16.97 7.87 8.03
N ARG A 247 -15.78 8.48 8.07
CA ARG A 247 -15.39 9.55 7.14
C ARG A 247 -15.11 9.03 5.72
N PHE A 248 -14.80 7.75 5.58
CA PHE A 248 -14.61 7.11 4.27
C PHE A 248 -15.86 7.12 3.42
N ALA A 249 -17.03 6.98 4.05
CA ALA A 249 -18.31 7.08 3.35
C ALA A 249 -18.43 8.41 2.62
N GLY A 250 -17.82 9.50 3.12
CA GLY A 250 -17.74 10.79 2.45
C GLY A 250 -16.88 10.76 1.18
N LEU A 251 -15.70 10.12 1.21
CA LEU A 251 -14.83 9.96 0.04
C LEU A 251 -15.49 9.10 -1.05
N LEU A 252 -16.18 8.02 -0.63
CA LEU A 252 -16.85 7.10 -1.54
C LEU A 252 -18.11 7.66 -2.21
N LYS A 253 -18.60 8.84 -1.81
CA LYS A 253 -19.71 9.50 -2.52
C LYS A 253 -19.33 9.92 -3.94
N SER A 254 -18.05 10.13 -4.21
CA SER A 254 -17.58 10.40 -5.57
C SER A 254 -17.45 9.09 -6.34
N HIS A 255 -18.36 8.85 -7.30
CA HIS A 255 -18.30 7.67 -8.17
C HIS A 255 -16.97 7.57 -8.92
N LEU A 256 -16.40 8.70 -9.35
CA LEU A 256 -15.11 8.73 -10.05
C LEU A 256 -13.97 8.28 -9.13
N PHE A 257 -13.93 8.78 -7.90
CA PHE A 257 -12.94 8.36 -6.92
C PHE A 257 -13.07 6.86 -6.62
N TYR A 258 -14.30 6.39 -6.45
CA TYR A 258 -14.58 4.99 -6.17
C TYR A 258 -14.16 4.05 -7.31
N LEU A 259 -14.57 4.34 -8.54
CA LEU A 259 -14.21 3.56 -9.72
C LEU A 259 -12.71 3.53 -9.93
N PHE A 260 -12.04 4.68 -9.76
CA PHE A 260 -10.60 4.77 -9.91
C PHE A 260 -9.88 3.96 -8.83
N LEU A 261 -10.27 4.11 -7.56
CA LEU A 261 -9.68 3.37 -6.45
C LEU A 261 -9.84 1.85 -6.64
N THR A 262 -11.04 1.41 -7.05
CA THR A 262 -11.33 0.00 -7.35
C THR A 262 -10.53 -0.51 -8.55
N GLY A 263 -10.36 0.32 -9.59
CA GLY A 263 -9.51 0.02 -10.74
C GLY A 263 -8.04 -0.14 -10.34
N CYS A 264 -7.52 0.74 -9.48
CA CYS A 264 -6.17 0.62 -8.93
C CYS A 264 -5.97 -0.63 -8.08
N CYS A 265 -6.95 -1.03 -7.26
CA CYS A 265 -6.90 -2.28 -6.51
C CYS A 265 -6.72 -3.48 -7.45
N SER A 266 -7.54 -3.53 -8.50
CA SER A 266 -7.53 -4.62 -9.48
C SER A 266 -6.21 -4.69 -10.26
N THR A 267 -5.66 -3.54 -10.69
CA THR A 267 -4.41 -3.49 -11.48
C THR A 267 -3.16 -3.67 -10.62
N LEU A 268 -3.09 -3.06 -9.44
CA LEU A 268 -1.92 -3.18 -8.57
C LEU A 268 -1.86 -4.55 -7.91
N GLY A 269 -3.01 -5.09 -7.49
CA GLY A 269 -3.14 -6.48 -7.03
C GLY A 269 -2.50 -7.43 -8.03
N THR A 270 -2.92 -7.38 -9.28
CA THR A 270 -2.41 -8.29 -10.33
C THR A 270 -0.94 -8.02 -10.70
N ALA A 271 -0.49 -6.77 -10.74
CA ALA A 271 0.87 -6.41 -11.16
C ALA A 271 1.96 -6.81 -10.15
N ILE A 272 1.72 -6.68 -8.85
CA ILE A 272 2.73 -7.02 -7.84
C ILE A 272 3.07 -8.51 -7.89
N TYR A 273 2.08 -9.38 -8.09
CA TYR A 273 2.35 -10.82 -8.17
C TYR A 273 3.05 -11.22 -9.47
N ALA A 274 2.81 -10.51 -10.58
CA ALA A 274 3.61 -10.71 -11.79
C ALA A 274 5.10 -10.43 -11.54
N GLY A 275 5.40 -9.37 -10.76
CA GLY A 275 6.76 -9.04 -10.34
C GLY A 275 7.40 -10.08 -9.41
N LEU A 276 6.62 -10.58 -8.44
CA LEU A 276 7.11 -11.63 -7.51
C LEU A 276 7.45 -12.95 -8.23
N VAL A 277 6.74 -13.27 -9.32
CA VAL A 277 7.01 -14.47 -10.13
C VAL A 277 8.16 -14.24 -11.13
N SER A 278 8.33 -13.02 -11.66
CA SER A 278 9.32 -12.73 -12.70
C SER A 278 10.78 -12.74 -12.20
N ASP A 279 11.02 -12.37 -10.94
CA ASP A 279 12.39 -12.32 -10.40
C ASP A 279 13.00 -13.72 -10.22
N GLU A 280 12.20 -14.74 -9.95
CA GLU A 280 12.66 -16.14 -9.98
C GLU A 280 12.78 -16.64 -11.43
N PHE A 281 11.89 -16.20 -12.33
CA PHE A 281 11.88 -16.59 -13.76
C PHE A 281 13.17 -16.19 -14.50
N CYS A 282 13.68 -14.98 -14.26
CA CYS A 282 14.95 -14.52 -14.84
C CYS A 282 16.19 -15.23 -14.28
N SER A 283 16.10 -15.81 -13.08
CA SER A 283 17.22 -16.53 -12.45
C SER A 283 17.32 -18.00 -12.86
N ILE A 284 16.22 -18.59 -13.35
CA ILE A 284 16.11 -20.03 -13.66
C ILE A 284 16.24 -20.31 -15.16
N LEU A 285 15.98 -19.33 -16.03
CA LEU A 285 16.07 -19.54 -17.48
C LEU A 285 17.51 -19.53 -17.98
N ASP A 286 17.99 -20.72 -18.35
CA ASP A 286 19.03 -20.86 -19.36
C ASP A 286 18.61 -20.12 -20.65
N PRO A 287 19.54 -19.50 -21.41
CA PRO A 287 19.24 -18.65 -22.55
C PRO A 287 18.48 -19.30 -23.75
N TRP A 288 18.06 -20.56 -23.64
CA TRP A 288 17.48 -21.34 -24.72
C TRP A 288 15.97 -21.62 -24.61
N GLU A 289 15.29 -21.31 -23.50
CA GLU A 289 13.83 -21.58 -23.31
C GLU A 289 12.92 -20.35 -23.45
N VAL A 290 13.21 -19.46 -24.41
CA VAL A 290 12.45 -18.21 -24.66
C VAL A 290 11.04 -18.44 -25.25
N THR A 291 10.69 -19.66 -25.66
CA THR A 291 9.40 -19.98 -26.28
C THR A 291 8.22 -20.07 -25.30
N SER A 292 8.43 -20.19 -23.98
CA SER A 292 7.34 -20.28 -22.98
C SER A 292 6.72 -18.93 -22.61
N LEU A 293 7.35 -17.80 -22.98
CA LEU A 293 6.86 -16.45 -22.69
C LEU A 293 5.46 -16.14 -23.25
N LYS A 294 5.04 -16.82 -24.33
CA LYS A 294 3.72 -16.58 -24.95
C LYS A 294 2.53 -17.11 -24.12
N HIS A 295 2.76 -17.96 -23.12
CA HIS A 295 1.69 -18.50 -22.28
C HIS A 295 1.44 -17.71 -20.99
N LEU A 296 2.34 -16.79 -20.60
CA LEU A 296 2.11 -15.90 -19.47
C LEU A 296 0.95 -14.91 -19.77
N ASP A 297 0.84 -14.44 -21.02
CA ASP A 297 -0.12 -13.40 -21.40
C ASP A 297 -1.59 -13.80 -21.18
N ALA A 298 -2.00 -15.01 -21.55
CA ALA A 298 -3.42 -15.39 -21.49
C ALA A 298 -3.96 -15.57 -20.05
N GLY A 299 -3.13 -16.07 -19.14
CA GLY A 299 -3.48 -16.31 -17.74
C GLY A 299 -3.51 -15.04 -16.90
N HIS A 300 -2.51 -14.18 -17.11
CA HIS A 300 -2.48 -12.87 -16.51
C HIS A 300 -3.71 -12.06 -16.96
N ILE A 301 -4.05 -12.07 -18.24
CA ILE A 301 -5.27 -11.42 -18.75
C ILE A 301 -6.53 -12.03 -18.10
N CYS A 302 -6.61 -13.35 -17.95
CA CYS A 302 -7.78 -14.01 -17.36
C CYS A 302 -7.94 -13.70 -15.85
N PHE A 303 -6.85 -13.70 -15.09
CA PHE A 303 -6.86 -13.36 -13.66
C PHE A 303 -7.13 -11.87 -13.43
N ILE A 304 -6.55 -10.97 -14.25
CA ILE A 304 -6.86 -9.53 -14.27
C ILE A 304 -8.34 -9.32 -14.56
N THR A 305 -8.89 -10.04 -15.54
CA THR A 305 -10.31 -9.95 -15.90
C THR A 305 -11.18 -10.48 -14.76
N PHE A 306 -10.81 -11.59 -14.12
CA PHE A 306 -11.58 -12.17 -13.02
C PHE A 306 -11.57 -11.30 -11.75
N THR A 307 -10.42 -10.76 -11.34
CA THR A 307 -10.34 -9.83 -10.21
C THR A 307 -11.01 -8.50 -10.52
N ALA A 308 -10.79 -7.93 -11.72
CA ALA A 308 -11.50 -6.73 -12.14
C ALA A 308 -13.02 -6.95 -12.18
N VAL A 309 -13.51 -8.11 -12.63
CA VAL A 309 -14.94 -8.45 -12.63
C VAL A 309 -15.49 -8.66 -11.22
N LEU A 310 -14.74 -9.28 -10.31
CA LEU A 310 -15.16 -9.43 -8.90
C LEU A 310 -15.22 -8.10 -8.17
N PHE A 311 -14.23 -7.20 -8.37
CA PHE A 311 -14.16 -5.90 -7.71
C PHE A 311 -15.09 -4.86 -8.33
N VAL A 312 -15.17 -4.80 -9.67
CA VAL A 312 -16.18 -3.96 -10.36
C VAL A 312 -17.58 -4.51 -10.10
N GLY A 313 -17.77 -5.83 -10.10
CA GLY A 313 -19.05 -6.46 -9.80
C GLY A 313 -19.51 -6.20 -8.36
N SER A 314 -18.66 -6.39 -7.36
CA SER A 314 -18.99 -6.08 -5.96
C SER A 314 -19.19 -4.58 -5.74
N GLY A 315 -18.47 -3.71 -6.46
CA GLY A 315 -18.67 -2.27 -6.40
C GLY A 315 -19.91 -1.75 -7.11
N VAL A 316 -20.31 -2.38 -8.21
CA VAL A 316 -21.60 -2.14 -8.87
C VAL A 316 -22.73 -2.65 -7.99
N ILE A 317 -22.60 -3.82 -7.35
CA ILE A 317 -23.59 -4.35 -6.40
C ILE A 317 -23.74 -3.43 -5.18
N LEU A 318 -22.65 -2.90 -4.62
CA LEU A 318 -22.69 -1.92 -3.52
C LEU A 318 -23.25 -0.55 -3.93
N CYS A 319 -23.06 -0.14 -5.19
CA CYS A 319 -23.70 1.05 -5.76
C CYS A 319 -25.19 0.84 -6.06
N ILE A 320 -25.62 -0.36 -6.44
CA ILE A 320 -27.03 -0.70 -6.70
C ILE A 320 -27.80 -0.94 -5.39
N ALA A 321 -27.12 -1.41 -4.34
CA ALA A 321 -27.71 -1.65 -3.02
C ALA A 321 -27.82 -0.39 -2.13
N ARG A 322 -27.38 0.78 -2.61
CA ARG A 322 -27.52 2.08 -1.95
C ARG A 322 -28.48 2.98 -2.71
#